data_AF-A0A7S4SHV0-F1
#
_entry.id   AF-A0A7S4SHV0-F1
#
_cell.length_a   1.000
_cell.length_b   1.000
_cell.length_c   1.000
_cell.angle_alpha   90.00
_cell.angle_beta   90.00
_cell.angle_gamma   90.00
#
_symmetry.space_group_name_H-M   'P 1'
#
loop_
_entity.id
_entity.type
_entity.pdbx_description
1 polymer ?
#
loop_
_entity_poly.entity_id
_entity_poly.type
_entity_poly.pdbx_seq_one_letter_code
_entity_poly.pdbx_strand_id
1 'polypeptide(L)'
;TKTNTVTTAVTSSQPPPFLFLFCSIILLLRGEERSKKRICVIGGGASGMFAASIAAKTVQEEGLECEVVVLEGGRKLMTKVEISGGGRCNVMHDATMALPQILSSYPRGQRELHGLYAKHFTPQDMKSWFTSRGVTLKTEQDGRMFPITDSSQTIMDVIQQEAQKWNVDVQLGCKVMTVDKDEDDGYFLVTTSVQKQIQQHAFDSIILATGSSPSGHDIASQLGLNMVNPIPSLFTLELKQQVKDVDGILHGLAGLSVPFARITFRYKVPNRKKKQSITQEGPLLLTHHGLSGPAALRLSAFAARELADVNYNCDLSINWCTSFGTTEEVEDALWTYKSTASPKRFVSSVCPLGNHANSKQPPQEEQQSSSSSTTPPLIPKRLWNAL
;
A
#
# COMPACT_ATOMS: atom_id res chain seq x y z
N THR A 1 14.12 49.75 -52.19
CA THR A 1 15.46 49.21 -51.94
C THR A 1 15.32 47.85 -51.27
N LYS A 2 15.67 46.80 -52.02
CA LYS A 2 15.95 45.38 -51.70
C LYS A 2 15.42 44.77 -50.39
N THR A 3 14.57 43.77 -50.62
CA THR A 3 14.31 42.54 -49.84
C THR A 3 15.52 41.94 -49.14
N ASN A 4 15.30 41.31 -47.97
CA ASN A 4 15.67 39.92 -47.71
C ASN A 4 15.06 39.41 -46.40
N THR A 5 14.05 38.56 -46.54
CA THR A 5 13.51 37.65 -45.54
C THR A 5 14.43 36.43 -45.48
N VAL A 6 15.00 36.10 -44.32
CA VAL A 6 15.74 34.84 -44.12
C VAL A 6 14.87 33.91 -43.29
N THR A 7 14.29 32.94 -43.98
CA THR A 7 13.60 31.78 -43.41
C THR A 7 14.65 30.76 -42.98
N THR A 8 14.78 30.49 -41.68
CA THR A 8 15.60 29.39 -41.17
C THR A 8 14.79 28.10 -41.22
N ALA A 9 15.16 27.22 -42.16
CA ALA A 9 14.64 25.87 -42.26
C ALA A 9 15.15 25.00 -41.09
N VAL A 10 14.22 24.41 -40.34
CA VAL A 10 14.50 23.35 -39.37
C VAL A 10 14.68 22.06 -40.17
N THR A 11 15.92 21.61 -40.33
CA THR A 11 16.24 20.31 -40.91
C THR A 11 15.90 19.20 -39.92
N SER A 12 14.92 18.37 -40.28
CA SER A 12 14.62 17.11 -39.61
C SER A 12 15.79 16.13 -39.80
N SER A 13 16.54 15.87 -38.73
CA SER A 13 17.52 14.79 -38.72
C SER A 13 16.81 13.44 -38.55
N GLN A 14 16.49 12.80 -39.67
CA GLN A 14 16.19 11.37 -39.72
C GLN A 14 17.41 10.59 -39.19
N PRO A 15 17.24 9.53 -38.37
CA PRO A 15 18.34 8.66 -38.01
C PRO A 15 18.85 7.92 -39.27
N PRO A 16 20.14 7.54 -39.32
CA PRO A 16 20.71 6.96 -40.53
C PRO A 16 20.09 5.57 -40.82
N PRO A 17 19.75 5.28 -42.09
CA PRO A 17 19.09 4.03 -42.50
C PRO A 17 19.94 2.76 -42.31
N PHE A 18 21.21 2.91 -41.91
CA PHE A 18 22.15 1.80 -41.75
C PHE A 18 21.97 1.00 -40.45
N LEU A 19 21.33 1.55 -39.41
CA LEU A 19 21.15 0.82 -38.14
C LEU A 19 19.97 -0.17 -38.21
N PHE A 20 18.91 0.19 -38.95
CA PHE A 20 17.77 -0.70 -39.21
C PHE A 20 18.18 -1.87 -40.10
N LEU A 21 19.01 -1.62 -41.13
CA LEU A 21 19.43 -2.67 -42.06
C LEU A 21 20.29 -3.75 -41.38
N PHE A 22 21.11 -3.38 -40.40
CA PHE A 22 21.91 -4.35 -39.63
C PHE A 22 21.06 -5.21 -38.68
N CYS A 23 19.99 -4.65 -38.10
CA CYS A 23 19.08 -5.39 -37.23
C CYS A 23 18.22 -6.37 -38.04
N SER A 24 17.71 -5.93 -39.20
CA SER A 24 16.95 -6.78 -40.13
C SER A 24 17.80 -7.91 -40.70
N ILE A 25 19.09 -7.72 -40.96
CA ILE A 25 19.99 -8.79 -41.44
C ILE A 25 20.31 -9.81 -40.33
N ILE A 26 20.44 -9.39 -39.06
CA ILE A 26 20.63 -10.33 -37.93
C ILE A 26 19.35 -11.14 -37.65
N LEU A 27 18.17 -10.58 -37.92
CA LEU A 27 16.89 -11.29 -37.83
C LEU A 27 16.66 -12.22 -39.04
N LEU A 28 16.98 -11.78 -40.27
CA LEU A 28 16.87 -12.60 -41.49
C LEU A 28 17.88 -13.75 -41.56
N LEU A 29 19.07 -13.60 -40.94
CA LEU A 29 20.04 -14.69 -40.79
C LEU A 29 19.71 -15.64 -39.63
N ARG A 30 18.64 -15.37 -38.86
CA ARG A 30 18.09 -16.25 -37.82
C ARG A 30 16.87 -17.05 -38.31
N GLY A 31 16.91 -17.47 -39.57
CA GLY A 31 16.18 -18.64 -40.04
C GLY A 31 16.66 -19.97 -39.44
N GLU A 32 17.22 -19.94 -38.22
CA GLU A 32 17.32 -21.12 -37.38
C GLU A 32 15.99 -21.28 -36.68
N GLU A 33 15.31 -22.42 -36.89
CA GLU A 33 14.21 -22.87 -36.06
C GLU A 33 14.62 -22.70 -34.58
N ARG A 34 14.14 -21.66 -33.90
CA ARG A 34 14.28 -21.56 -32.45
C ARG A 34 13.38 -22.64 -31.85
N SER A 35 13.96 -23.81 -31.57
CA SER A 35 13.27 -24.90 -30.86
C SER A 35 12.78 -24.46 -29.46
N LYS A 36 13.43 -23.44 -28.88
CA LYS A 36 13.27 -23.02 -27.49
C LYS A 36 12.49 -21.71 -27.36
N LYS A 37 11.34 -21.75 -26.71
CA LYS A 37 10.51 -20.57 -26.36
C LYS A 37 11.23 -19.68 -25.34
N ARG A 38 11.15 -18.36 -25.48
CA ARG A 38 11.77 -17.40 -24.56
C ARG A 38 10.72 -16.54 -23.86
N ILE A 39 10.74 -16.53 -22.53
CA ILE A 39 9.85 -15.73 -21.67
C ILE A 39 10.69 -14.68 -20.95
N CYS A 40 10.35 -13.41 -21.12
CA CYS A 40 10.97 -12.31 -20.37
C CYS A 40 10.08 -11.90 -19.20
N VAL A 41 10.61 -11.92 -17.99
CA VAL A 41 9.97 -11.36 -16.80
C VAL A 41 10.66 -10.05 -16.45
N ILE A 42 9.91 -8.94 -16.46
CA ILE A 42 10.45 -7.61 -16.21
C ILE A 42 10.18 -7.22 -14.76
N GLY A 43 11.23 -7.22 -13.93
CA GLY A 43 11.19 -6.92 -12.50
C GLY A 43 11.47 -8.15 -11.64
N GLY A 44 12.51 -8.07 -10.80
CA GLY A 44 12.98 -9.11 -9.87
C GLY A 44 12.39 -8.98 -8.46
N GLY A 45 11.12 -8.56 -8.37
CA GLY A 45 10.36 -8.53 -7.11
C GLY A 45 9.76 -9.90 -6.76
N ALA A 46 8.94 -9.96 -5.71
CA ALA A 46 8.28 -11.21 -5.28
C ALA A 46 7.46 -11.84 -6.42
N SER A 47 6.62 -11.05 -7.09
CA SER A 47 5.77 -11.54 -8.18
C SER A 47 6.57 -12.00 -9.39
N GLY A 48 7.62 -11.26 -9.76
CA GLY A 48 8.45 -11.58 -10.93
C GLY A 48 9.27 -12.84 -10.72
N MET A 49 9.97 -12.94 -9.59
CA MET A 49 10.76 -14.14 -9.27
C MET A 49 9.85 -15.37 -9.12
N PHE A 50 8.70 -15.24 -8.44
CA PHE A 50 7.75 -16.34 -8.32
C PHE A 50 7.17 -16.75 -9.67
N ALA A 51 6.72 -15.81 -10.49
CA ALA A 51 6.18 -16.09 -11.82
C ALA A 51 7.22 -16.75 -12.73
N ALA A 52 8.48 -16.30 -12.69
CA ALA A 52 9.56 -16.89 -13.47
C ALA A 52 9.80 -18.35 -13.07
N SER A 53 9.88 -18.63 -11.76
CA SER A 53 10.05 -19.99 -11.25
C SER A 53 8.90 -20.91 -11.64
N ILE A 54 7.65 -20.45 -11.51
CA ILE A 54 6.47 -21.24 -11.86
C ILE A 54 6.39 -21.45 -13.37
N ALA A 55 6.67 -20.43 -14.19
CA ALA A 55 6.67 -20.57 -15.65
C ALA A 55 7.73 -21.59 -16.11
N ALA A 56 8.97 -21.46 -15.62
CA ALA A 56 10.04 -22.40 -15.96
C ALA A 56 9.71 -23.83 -15.53
N LYS A 57 9.18 -24.00 -14.31
CA LYS A 57 8.70 -25.28 -13.79
C LYS A 57 7.64 -25.90 -14.70
N THR A 58 6.56 -25.17 -14.96
CA THR A 58 5.40 -25.70 -15.71
C THR A 58 5.80 -26.16 -17.10
N VAL A 59 6.60 -25.36 -17.81
CA VAL A 59 7.02 -25.71 -19.18
C VAL A 59 7.96 -26.92 -19.19
N GLN A 60 8.87 -27.02 -18.23
CA GLN A 60 9.77 -28.17 -18.11
C GLN A 60 9.02 -29.45 -17.72
N GLU A 61 8.02 -29.37 -16.84
CA GLU A 61 7.17 -30.52 -16.47
C GLU A 61 6.32 -31.02 -17.65
N GLU A 62 5.99 -30.16 -18.60
CA GLU A 62 5.34 -30.51 -19.87
C GLU A 62 6.31 -31.09 -20.93
N GLY A 63 7.60 -31.17 -20.63
CA GLY A 63 8.63 -31.71 -21.53
C GLY A 63 9.01 -30.75 -22.67
N LEU A 64 8.73 -29.46 -22.52
CA LEU A 64 9.02 -28.43 -23.52
C LEU A 64 10.31 -27.66 -23.17
N GLU A 65 11.01 -27.18 -24.18
CA GLU A 65 12.19 -26.33 -23.98
C GLU A 65 11.79 -24.86 -23.84
N CYS A 66 12.14 -24.22 -22.71
CA CYS A 66 12.05 -22.77 -22.58
C CYS A 66 13.24 -22.12 -21.88
N GLU A 67 13.47 -20.85 -22.22
CA GLU A 67 14.38 -19.95 -21.55
C GLU A 67 13.54 -18.89 -20.83
N VAL A 68 13.65 -18.83 -19.51
CA VAL A 68 12.98 -17.80 -18.71
C VAL A 68 14.05 -16.85 -18.19
N VAL A 69 13.92 -15.57 -18.53
CA VAL A 69 14.88 -14.52 -18.17
C VAL A 69 14.17 -13.48 -17.31
N VAL A 70 14.72 -13.17 -16.14
CA VAL A 70 14.28 -12.07 -15.27
C VAL A 70 15.21 -10.88 -15.48
N LEU A 71 14.66 -9.74 -15.88
CA LEU A 71 15.39 -8.48 -16.03
C LEU A 71 15.08 -7.54 -14.86
N GLU A 72 16.06 -7.29 -14.00
CA GLU A 72 15.95 -6.40 -12.85
C GLU A 72 16.88 -5.18 -13.02
N GLY A 73 16.30 -3.97 -12.96
CA GLY A 73 17.06 -2.72 -13.13
C GLY A 73 17.96 -2.38 -11.95
N GLY A 74 17.63 -2.84 -10.75
CA GLY A 74 18.42 -2.68 -9.54
C GLY A 74 19.57 -3.67 -9.44
N ARG A 75 20.44 -3.44 -8.45
CA ARG A 75 21.59 -4.33 -8.15
C ARG A 75 21.23 -5.51 -7.24
N LYS A 76 20.00 -5.55 -6.73
CA LYS A 76 19.51 -6.55 -5.77
C LYS A 76 18.07 -6.91 -6.12
N LEU A 77 17.76 -8.19 -6.00
CA LEU A 77 16.38 -8.70 -6.10
C LEU A 77 15.58 -8.36 -4.85
N MET A 78 14.26 -8.29 -4.99
CA MET A 78 13.31 -8.34 -3.88
C MET A 78 13.57 -7.35 -2.72
N THR A 79 14.19 -6.20 -3.00
CA THR A 79 14.51 -5.17 -1.98
C THR A 79 13.28 -4.69 -1.20
N LYS A 80 12.10 -4.66 -1.82
CA LYS A 80 10.84 -4.37 -1.12
C LYS A 80 10.38 -5.50 -0.20
N VAL A 81 10.69 -6.76 -0.53
CA VAL A 81 10.42 -7.92 0.35
C VAL A 81 11.34 -7.86 1.56
N GLU A 82 12.63 -7.56 1.33
CA GLU A 82 13.67 -7.44 2.35
C GLU A 82 13.23 -6.54 3.51
N ILE A 83 12.66 -5.37 3.22
CA ILE A 83 12.21 -4.40 4.22
C ILE A 83 10.77 -4.61 4.72
N SER A 84 9.99 -5.49 4.08
CA SER A 84 8.57 -5.67 4.39
C SER A 84 8.37 -6.26 5.80
N GLY A 85 7.27 -5.88 6.46
CA GLY A 85 6.98 -6.36 7.82
C GLY A 85 8.05 -5.99 8.85
N GLY A 86 8.82 -4.92 8.61
CA GLY A 86 9.94 -4.52 9.47
C GLY A 86 11.15 -5.44 9.36
N GLY A 87 11.41 -6.01 8.18
CA GLY A 87 12.47 -6.99 7.97
C GLY A 87 12.06 -8.44 8.21
N ARG A 88 10.84 -8.70 8.67
CA ARG A 88 10.33 -10.05 8.97
C ARG A 88 9.58 -10.70 7.83
N CYS A 89 9.15 -9.90 6.85
CA CYS A 89 8.21 -10.25 5.78
C CYS A 89 6.84 -10.73 6.27
N ASN A 90 5.84 -9.83 6.23
CA ASN A 90 4.44 -10.24 6.33
C ASN A 90 4.04 -10.91 5.02
N VAL A 91 4.24 -12.22 4.93
CA VAL A 91 4.20 -13.00 3.69
C VAL A 91 2.79 -13.05 3.11
N MET A 92 1.82 -13.29 3.98
CA MET A 92 0.42 -13.47 3.63
C MET A 92 -0.46 -13.25 4.86
N HIS A 93 -1.78 -13.31 4.67
CA HIS A 93 -2.74 -13.36 5.77
C HIS A 93 -3.19 -14.80 6.02
N ASP A 94 -3.79 -15.06 7.18
CA ASP A 94 -4.19 -16.40 7.61
C ASP A 94 -4.92 -17.18 6.50
N ALA A 95 -4.25 -18.22 6.02
CA ALA A 95 -4.73 -19.07 4.94
C ALA A 95 -6.02 -19.85 5.30
N THR A 96 -6.33 -19.96 6.59
CA THR A 96 -7.52 -20.68 7.08
C THR A 96 -8.79 -19.83 7.06
N MET A 97 -8.67 -18.52 6.85
CA MET A 97 -9.82 -17.62 6.77
C MET A 97 -10.69 -17.92 5.55
N ALA A 98 -11.99 -17.68 5.70
CA ALA A 98 -12.92 -17.82 4.58
C ALA A 98 -12.53 -16.84 3.45
N LEU A 99 -12.53 -17.32 2.21
CA LEU A 99 -12.12 -16.52 1.05
C LEU A 99 -12.82 -15.14 0.97
N PRO A 100 -14.14 -15.00 1.23
CA PRO A 100 -14.78 -13.68 1.25
C PRO A 100 -14.17 -12.70 2.26
N GLN A 101 -13.66 -13.18 3.39
CA GLN A 101 -13.00 -12.36 4.41
C GLN A 101 -11.60 -11.92 3.98
N ILE A 102 -10.84 -12.82 3.33
CA ILE A 102 -9.54 -12.45 2.74
C ILE A 102 -9.75 -11.40 1.66
N LEU A 103 -10.72 -11.62 0.78
CA LEU A 103 -11.04 -10.74 -0.34
C LEU A 103 -11.56 -9.37 0.12
N SER A 104 -12.33 -9.28 1.21
CA SER A 104 -12.81 -8.00 1.74
C SER A 104 -11.69 -7.08 2.27
N SER A 105 -10.49 -7.63 2.49
CA SER A 105 -9.30 -6.86 2.85
C SER A 105 -8.67 -6.12 1.66
N TYR A 106 -9.11 -6.40 0.43
CA TYR A 106 -8.65 -5.75 -0.79
C TYR A 106 -9.69 -4.71 -1.25
N PRO A 107 -9.56 -3.42 -0.86
CA PRO A 107 -10.53 -2.39 -1.26
C PRO A 107 -10.62 -2.19 -2.78
N ARG A 108 -9.61 -2.65 -3.52
CA ARG A 108 -9.53 -2.68 -4.98
C ARG A 108 -8.91 -4.01 -5.40
N GLY A 109 -9.43 -4.63 -6.45
CA GLY A 109 -8.96 -5.94 -6.94
C GLY A 109 -9.70 -7.14 -6.35
N GLN A 110 -10.70 -6.94 -5.48
CA GLN A 110 -11.47 -8.01 -4.85
C GLN A 110 -12.08 -8.98 -5.89
N ARG A 111 -12.70 -8.43 -6.94
CA ARG A 111 -13.36 -9.20 -7.98
C ARG A 111 -12.35 -9.95 -8.84
N GLU A 112 -11.26 -9.27 -9.20
CA GLU A 112 -10.19 -9.80 -10.03
C GLU A 112 -9.44 -10.96 -9.33
N LEU A 113 -9.23 -10.85 -8.01
CA LEU A 113 -8.59 -11.87 -7.19
C LEU A 113 -9.48 -13.09 -6.92
N HIS A 114 -10.81 -12.93 -6.96
CA HIS A 114 -11.73 -14.01 -6.58
C HIS A 114 -11.52 -15.28 -7.41
N GLY A 115 -11.43 -15.16 -8.75
CA GLY A 115 -11.21 -16.32 -9.62
C GLY A 115 -9.87 -17.01 -9.36
N LEU A 116 -8.82 -16.21 -9.18
CA LEU A 116 -7.46 -16.69 -8.92
C LEU A 116 -7.39 -17.48 -7.61
N TYR A 117 -7.90 -16.91 -6.52
CA TYR A 117 -7.86 -17.52 -5.19
C TYR A 117 -8.85 -18.65 -4.98
N ALA A 118 -9.89 -18.75 -5.81
CA ALA A 118 -10.87 -19.83 -5.70
C ALA A 118 -10.51 -21.06 -6.54
N LYS A 119 -9.80 -20.89 -7.67
CA LYS A 119 -9.66 -21.94 -8.69
C LYS A 119 -8.23 -22.27 -9.13
N HIS A 120 -7.30 -21.33 -8.99
CA HIS A 120 -5.98 -21.48 -9.62
C HIS A 120 -4.86 -21.61 -8.59
N PHE A 121 -4.80 -20.70 -7.62
CA PHE A 121 -3.77 -20.72 -6.60
C PHE A 121 -4.32 -20.07 -5.32
N THR A 122 -4.75 -20.93 -4.40
CA THR A 122 -5.41 -20.52 -3.16
C THR A 122 -4.39 -20.04 -2.12
N PRO A 123 -4.82 -19.29 -1.09
CA PRO A 123 -3.96 -18.99 0.06
C PRO A 123 -3.37 -20.26 0.71
N GLN A 124 -4.15 -21.34 0.76
CA GLN A 124 -3.69 -22.61 1.31
C GLN A 124 -2.60 -23.26 0.42
N ASP A 125 -2.69 -23.11 -0.90
CA ASP A 125 -1.64 -23.54 -1.82
C ASP A 125 -0.35 -22.76 -1.58
N MET A 126 -0.43 -21.44 -1.37
CA MET A 126 0.77 -20.63 -1.05
C MET A 126 1.42 -21.07 0.26
N LYS A 127 0.63 -21.28 1.32
CA LYS A 127 1.14 -21.79 2.59
C LYS A 127 1.79 -23.16 2.43
N SER A 128 1.16 -24.05 1.65
CA SER A 128 1.67 -25.38 1.38
C SER A 128 2.94 -25.35 0.54
N TRP A 129 3.03 -24.42 -0.42
CA TRP A 129 4.20 -24.21 -1.28
C TRP A 129 5.44 -23.81 -0.47
N PHE A 130 5.29 -22.92 0.51
CA PHE A 130 6.38 -22.58 1.44
C PHE A 130 6.71 -23.74 2.37
N THR A 131 5.69 -24.39 2.94
CA THR A 131 5.88 -25.50 3.88
C THR A 131 6.63 -26.66 3.22
N SER A 132 6.30 -27.00 1.97
CA SER A 132 6.98 -28.05 1.20
C SER A 132 8.44 -27.71 0.85
N ARG A 133 8.87 -26.46 1.09
CA ARG A 133 10.23 -25.95 0.88
C ARG A 133 10.93 -25.61 2.20
N GLY A 134 10.42 -26.14 3.31
CA GLY A 134 11.04 -25.99 4.63
C GLY A 134 10.78 -24.65 5.31
N VAL A 135 9.86 -23.82 4.80
CA VAL A 135 9.48 -22.56 5.43
C VAL A 135 8.18 -22.72 6.19
N THR A 136 8.29 -22.82 7.51
CA THR A 136 7.14 -22.81 8.41
C THR A 136 6.71 -21.36 8.67
N LEU A 137 5.41 -21.11 8.49
CA LEU A 137 4.79 -19.81 8.78
C LEU A 137 4.02 -19.86 10.11
N LYS A 138 4.15 -18.80 10.91
CA LYS A 138 3.33 -18.55 12.11
C LYS A 138 2.29 -17.46 11.82
N THR A 139 1.11 -17.59 12.41
CA THR A 139 0.04 -16.59 12.36
C THR A 139 0.05 -15.78 13.66
N GLU A 140 0.09 -14.45 13.56
CA GLU A 140 -0.07 -13.54 14.71
C GLU A 140 -1.56 -13.34 15.04
N GLN A 141 -1.86 -12.76 16.21
CA GLN A 141 -3.25 -12.56 16.68
C GLN A 141 -4.12 -11.73 15.71
N ASP A 142 -3.50 -10.86 14.91
CA ASP A 142 -4.18 -10.04 13.91
C ASP A 142 -4.30 -10.71 12.53
N GLY A 143 -3.96 -12.00 12.42
CA GLY A 143 -4.06 -12.82 11.22
C GLY A 143 -2.89 -12.69 10.24
N ARG A 144 -1.92 -11.79 10.48
CA ARG A 144 -0.72 -11.71 9.64
C ARG A 144 0.15 -12.95 9.79
N MET A 145 0.74 -13.40 8.70
CA MET A 145 1.62 -14.56 8.68
C MET A 145 3.07 -14.17 8.39
N PHE A 146 3.97 -14.67 9.22
CA PHE A 146 5.41 -14.44 9.15
C PHE A 146 6.15 -15.78 9.12
N PRO A 147 7.35 -15.87 8.53
CA PRO A 147 8.22 -17.02 8.78
C PRO A 147 8.53 -17.12 10.28
N ILE A 148 8.62 -18.34 10.82
CA ILE A 148 8.97 -18.54 12.23
C ILE A 148 10.32 -17.93 12.61
N THR A 149 11.20 -17.72 11.63
CA THR A 149 12.51 -17.08 11.76
C THR A 149 12.45 -15.56 11.96
N ASP A 150 11.27 -14.94 11.77
CA ASP A 150 11.11 -13.48 11.75
C ASP A 150 12.08 -12.77 10.79
N SER A 151 12.46 -13.41 9.68
CA SER A 151 13.39 -12.85 8.70
C SER A 151 12.84 -12.93 7.29
N SER A 152 12.80 -11.78 6.60
CA SER A 152 12.47 -11.67 5.19
C SER A 152 13.46 -12.45 4.30
N GLN A 153 14.71 -12.60 4.75
CA GLN A 153 15.72 -13.38 4.06
C GLN A 153 15.29 -14.83 3.86
N THR A 154 14.64 -15.44 4.85
CA THR A 154 14.10 -16.81 4.75
C THR A 154 13.14 -16.97 3.56
N ILE A 155 12.33 -15.94 3.29
CA ILE A 155 11.37 -15.92 2.19
C ILE A 155 12.07 -15.69 0.86
N MET A 156 13.01 -14.73 0.83
CA MET A 156 13.80 -14.40 -0.35
C MET A 156 14.66 -15.58 -0.80
N ASP A 157 15.25 -16.32 0.13
CA ASP A 157 16.10 -17.48 -0.16
C ASP A 157 15.30 -18.58 -0.85
N VAL A 158 14.13 -18.94 -0.32
CA VAL A 158 13.30 -19.99 -0.93
C VAL A 158 12.81 -19.60 -2.33
N ILE A 159 12.44 -18.33 -2.56
CA ILE A 159 12.04 -17.86 -3.88
C ILE A 159 13.21 -17.91 -4.87
N GLN A 160 14.42 -17.51 -4.44
CA GLN A 160 15.63 -17.57 -5.27
C GLN A 160 16.07 -19.01 -5.55
N GLN A 161 16.04 -19.88 -4.55
CA GLN A 161 16.37 -21.30 -4.70
C GLN A 161 15.40 -21.98 -5.67
N GLU A 162 14.11 -21.63 -5.64
CA GLU A 162 13.17 -22.15 -6.63
C GLU A 162 13.53 -21.68 -8.04
N ALA A 163 13.88 -20.40 -8.22
CA ALA A 163 14.28 -19.88 -9.54
C ALA A 163 15.55 -20.58 -10.06
N GLN A 164 16.54 -20.77 -9.18
CA GLN A 164 17.78 -21.48 -9.49
C GLN A 164 17.53 -22.95 -9.84
N LYS A 165 16.67 -23.63 -9.08
CA LYS A 165 16.29 -25.03 -9.31
C LYS A 165 15.75 -25.24 -10.73
N TRP A 166 15.00 -24.28 -11.27
CA TRP A 166 14.40 -24.35 -12.60
C TRP A 166 15.21 -23.61 -13.68
N ASN A 167 16.48 -23.28 -13.39
CA ASN A 167 17.40 -22.62 -14.33
C ASN A 167 16.87 -21.30 -14.91
N VAL A 168 16.17 -20.51 -14.10
CA VAL A 168 15.78 -19.14 -14.48
C VAL A 168 17.03 -18.27 -14.57
N ASP A 169 17.26 -17.62 -15.71
CA ASP A 169 18.33 -16.64 -15.88
C ASP A 169 17.92 -15.32 -15.24
N VAL A 170 18.77 -14.74 -14.39
CA VAL A 170 18.47 -13.51 -13.67
C VAL A 170 19.55 -12.48 -13.94
N GLN A 171 19.14 -11.37 -14.57
CA GLN A 171 20.04 -10.29 -14.98
C GLN A 171 19.77 -9.03 -14.14
N LEU A 172 20.74 -8.70 -13.29
CA LEU A 172 20.72 -7.51 -12.43
C LEU A 172 21.36 -6.31 -13.13
N GLY A 173 20.97 -5.09 -12.73
CA GLY A 173 21.43 -3.86 -13.37
C GLY A 173 20.98 -3.72 -14.83
N CYS A 174 19.96 -4.48 -15.23
CA CYS A 174 19.41 -4.53 -16.57
C CYS A 174 18.09 -3.77 -16.61
N LYS A 175 18.14 -2.48 -16.95
CA LYS A 175 16.94 -1.64 -17.01
C LYS A 175 16.24 -1.83 -18.35
N VAL A 176 15.00 -2.29 -18.34
CA VAL A 176 14.15 -2.27 -19.55
C VAL A 176 13.70 -0.83 -19.83
N MET A 177 13.86 -0.42 -21.09
CA MET A 177 13.59 0.93 -21.58
C MET A 177 12.30 0.99 -22.39
N THR A 178 12.13 0.07 -23.34
CA THR A 178 10.92 -0.08 -24.16
C THR A 178 10.60 -1.56 -24.37
N VAL A 179 9.33 -1.83 -24.66
CA VAL A 179 8.87 -3.12 -25.13
C VAL A 179 7.94 -2.87 -26.30
N ASP A 180 8.36 -3.33 -27.47
CA ASP A 180 7.64 -3.14 -28.73
C ASP A 180 7.15 -4.51 -29.20
N LYS A 181 5.92 -4.59 -29.69
CA LYS A 181 5.39 -5.82 -30.28
C LYS A 181 5.72 -5.80 -31.78
N ASP A 182 6.39 -6.84 -32.23
CA ASP A 182 6.61 -7.06 -33.66
C ASP A 182 5.30 -7.53 -34.30
N GLU A 183 4.80 -6.76 -35.28
CA GLU A 183 3.53 -7.05 -35.95
C GLU A 183 3.65 -8.23 -36.92
N ASP A 184 4.83 -8.46 -37.49
CA ASP A 184 5.05 -9.48 -38.51
C ASP A 184 5.31 -10.86 -37.90
N ASP A 185 6.19 -10.93 -36.90
CA ASP A 185 6.64 -12.19 -36.31
C ASP A 185 5.97 -12.53 -34.95
N GLY A 186 5.20 -11.58 -34.40
CA GLY A 186 4.45 -11.77 -33.15
C GLY A 186 5.29 -11.79 -31.86
N TYR A 187 6.60 -11.49 -31.95
CA TYR A 187 7.50 -11.40 -30.80
C TYR A 187 7.38 -10.06 -30.06
N PHE A 188 7.95 -10.01 -28.87
CA PHE A 188 8.23 -8.79 -28.13
C PHE A 188 9.71 -8.43 -28.24
N LEU A 189 10.00 -7.26 -28.78
CA LEU A 189 11.31 -6.64 -28.84
C LEU A 189 11.52 -5.83 -27.55
N VAL A 190 12.39 -6.32 -26.68
CA VAL A 190 12.70 -5.69 -25.39
C VAL A 190 14.03 -4.95 -25.49
N THR A 191 13.98 -3.63 -25.36
CA THR A 191 15.18 -2.77 -25.34
C THR A 191 15.65 -2.58 -23.90
N THR A 192 16.91 -2.92 -23.63
CA THR A 192 17.51 -2.82 -22.30
C THR A 192 18.70 -1.88 -22.27
N SER A 193 19.01 -1.34 -21.10
CA SER A 193 20.22 -0.59 -20.80
C SER A 193 21.01 -1.34 -19.71
N VAL A 194 22.16 -1.90 -20.08
CA VAL A 194 23.10 -2.58 -19.19
C VAL A 194 24.41 -1.81 -19.21
N GLN A 195 24.87 -1.31 -18.06
CA GLN A 195 26.12 -0.52 -17.98
C GLN A 195 26.20 0.65 -18.99
N LYS A 196 25.06 1.32 -19.26
CA LYS A 196 24.89 2.40 -20.27
C LYS A 196 25.00 1.94 -21.74
N GLN A 197 25.05 0.64 -22.00
CA GLN A 197 24.95 0.09 -23.35
C GLN A 197 23.51 -0.32 -23.62
N ILE A 198 23.01 0.04 -24.81
CA ILE A 198 21.69 -0.37 -25.27
C ILE A 198 21.79 -1.71 -25.96
N GLN A 199 20.91 -2.63 -25.59
CA GLN A 199 20.78 -3.95 -26.20
C GLN A 199 19.31 -4.21 -26.52
N GLN A 200 19.07 -5.06 -27.52
CA GLN A 200 17.73 -5.43 -27.94
C GLN A 200 17.62 -6.96 -27.98
N HIS A 201 16.54 -7.48 -27.41
CA HIS A 201 16.31 -8.90 -27.23
C HIS A 201 14.90 -9.26 -27.67
N ALA A 202 14.74 -10.34 -28.42
CA ALA A 202 13.43 -10.84 -28.86
C ALA A 202 12.94 -11.98 -27.96
N PHE A 203 11.69 -11.89 -27.49
CA PHE A 203 11.02 -12.87 -26.63
C PHE A 203 9.64 -13.23 -27.18
N ASP A 204 9.20 -14.48 -26.95
CA ASP A 204 7.86 -14.94 -27.33
C ASP A 204 6.78 -14.37 -26.42
N SER A 205 7.10 -14.20 -25.13
CA SER A 205 6.17 -13.74 -24.12
C SER A 205 6.85 -12.81 -23.12
N ILE A 206 6.07 -11.90 -22.57
CA ILE A 206 6.50 -10.99 -21.51
C ILE A 206 5.60 -11.12 -20.28
N ILE A 207 6.20 -11.04 -19.10
CA ILE A 207 5.51 -10.89 -17.82
C ILE A 207 5.98 -9.58 -17.19
N LEU A 208 5.07 -8.61 -17.08
CA LEU A 208 5.37 -7.32 -16.49
C LEU A 208 5.18 -7.38 -14.95
N ALA A 209 6.28 -7.44 -14.21
CA ALA A 209 6.33 -7.58 -12.76
C ALA A 209 7.09 -6.43 -12.06
N THR A 210 6.92 -5.21 -12.59
CA THR A 210 7.68 -3.99 -12.23
C THR A 210 7.18 -3.29 -10.95
N GLY A 211 6.17 -3.84 -10.30
CA GLY A 211 5.52 -3.22 -9.15
C GLY A 211 4.95 -1.84 -9.50
N SER A 212 5.21 -0.84 -8.66
CA SER A 212 4.73 0.53 -8.83
C SER A 212 5.69 1.43 -9.62
N SER A 213 6.63 0.87 -10.39
CA SER A 213 7.61 1.67 -11.14
C SER A 213 6.91 2.47 -12.25
N PRO A 214 7.13 3.80 -12.36
CA PRO A 214 6.60 4.60 -13.46
C PRO A 214 6.97 4.03 -14.84
N SER A 215 8.21 3.56 -15.02
CA SER A 215 8.64 2.96 -16.29
C SER A 215 7.83 1.72 -16.66
N GLY A 216 7.36 0.95 -15.67
CA GLY A 216 6.48 -0.19 -15.92
C GLY A 216 5.10 0.23 -16.40
N HIS A 217 4.57 1.32 -15.83
CA HIS A 217 3.30 1.89 -16.27
C HIS A 217 3.41 2.45 -17.70
N ASP A 218 4.52 3.09 -18.03
CA ASP A 218 4.79 3.61 -19.38
C ASP A 218 4.83 2.46 -20.40
N ILE A 219 5.55 1.37 -20.09
CA ILE A 219 5.59 0.16 -20.91
C ILE A 219 4.18 -0.43 -21.08
N ALA A 220 3.41 -0.57 -20.00
CA ALA A 220 2.03 -1.08 -20.07
C ALA A 220 1.14 -0.22 -20.97
N SER A 221 1.27 1.11 -20.87
CA SER A 221 0.52 2.05 -21.71
C SER A 221 0.94 1.97 -23.18
N GLN A 222 2.24 1.81 -23.47
CA GLN A 222 2.76 1.64 -24.83
C GLN A 222 2.23 0.36 -25.49
N LEU A 223 2.04 -0.71 -24.70
CA LEU A 223 1.42 -1.95 -25.14
C LEU A 223 -0.12 -1.86 -25.28
N GLY A 224 -0.70 -0.67 -25.12
CA GLY A 224 -2.13 -0.42 -25.31
C GLY A 224 -3.01 -0.81 -24.11
N LEU A 225 -2.44 -1.05 -22.93
CA LEU A 225 -3.23 -1.35 -21.74
C LEU A 225 -3.86 -0.08 -21.17
N ASN A 226 -5.13 -0.19 -20.77
CA ASN A 226 -5.84 0.90 -20.10
C ASN A 226 -5.29 1.11 -18.68
N MET A 227 -4.60 2.23 -18.49
CA MET A 227 -4.01 2.58 -17.19
C MET A 227 -4.99 3.40 -16.34
N VAL A 228 -5.19 2.96 -15.09
CA VAL A 228 -5.90 3.74 -14.08
C VAL A 228 -4.91 4.63 -13.36
N ASN A 229 -5.24 5.92 -13.16
CA ASN A 229 -4.36 6.86 -12.47
C ASN A 229 -4.01 6.35 -11.05
N PRO A 230 -2.73 6.09 -10.74
CA PRO A 230 -2.31 5.64 -9.43
C PRO A 230 -2.46 6.76 -8.40
N ILE A 231 -2.88 6.39 -7.20
CA ILE A 231 -2.99 7.30 -6.06
C ILE A 231 -2.33 6.67 -4.83
N PRO A 232 -1.80 7.48 -3.90
CA PRO A 232 -1.26 6.97 -2.65
C PRO A 232 -2.29 6.13 -1.88
N SER A 233 -1.80 5.07 -1.23
CA SER A 233 -2.57 4.16 -0.37
C SER A 233 -1.64 3.63 0.71
N LEU A 234 -2.19 3.24 1.88
CA LEU A 234 -1.41 2.79 3.04
C LEU A 234 -0.37 3.83 3.52
N PHE A 235 -0.80 5.09 3.62
CA PHE A 235 0.03 6.21 4.08
C PHE A 235 -0.44 6.77 5.44
N THR A 236 0.47 7.44 6.13
CA THR A 236 0.21 8.16 7.39
C THR A 236 -0.58 9.44 7.13
N LEU A 237 -1.54 9.76 7.99
CA LEU A 237 -2.39 10.94 7.85
C LEU A 237 -1.71 12.13 8.53
N GLU A 238 -1.27 13.10 7.72
CA GLU A 238 -0.64 14.31 8.23
C GLU A 238 -1.71 15.30 8.76
N LEU A 239 -1.54 15.75 10.00
CA LEU A 239 -2.47 16.64 10.70
C LEU A 239 -1.73 17.88 11.22
N LYS A 240 -1.07 18.63 10.33
CA LYS A 240 -0.17 19.75 10.67
C LYS A 240 -0.71 20.67 11.76
N GLN A 241 -1.96 21.12 11.62
CA GLN A 241 -2.57 22.07 12.57
C GLN A 241 -2.82 21.44 13.95
N GLN A 242 -3.05 20.12 14.01
CA GLN A 242 -3.47 19.42 15.22
C GLN A 242 -2.28 19.00 16.07
N VAL A 243 -1.07 18.93 15.49
CA VAL A 243 0.18 18.57 16.20
C VAL A 243 1.04 19.79 16.56
N LYS A 244 0.63 21.00 16.18
CA LYS A 244 1.38 22.26 16.41
C LYS A 244 1.67 22.54 17.89
N ASP A 245 2.82 23.19 18.12
CA ASP A 245 3.48 23.31 19.43
C ASP A 245 2.78 24.10 20.53
N VAL A 246 1.65 24.76 20.25
CA VAL A 246 1.01 25.66 21.23
C VAL A 246 -0.48 25.39 21.39
N ASP A 247 -1.19 25.04 20.31
CA ASP A 247 -2.66 24.93 20.32
C ASP A 247 -3.20 23.64 19.68
N GLY A 248 -2.29 22.74 19.25
CA GLY A 248 -2.67 21.49 18.62
C GLY A 248 -3.30 20.52 19.62
N ILE A 249 -4.50 20.00 19.34
CA ILE A 249 -5.18 19.01 20.19
C ILE A 249 -4.40 17.69 20.39
N LEU A 250 -3.41 17.42 19.54
CA LEU A 250 -2.51 16.26 19.63
C LEU A 250 -1.07 16.66 20.01
N HIS A 251 -0.82 17.91 20.37
CA HIS A 251 0.50 18.38 20.77
C HIS A 251 1.01 17.62 22.01
N GLY A 252 2.31 17.31 22.02
CA GLY A 252 2.95 16.59 23.12
C GLY A 252 2.60 15.10 23.22
N LEU A 253 1.77 14.57 22.31
CA LEU A 253 1.32 13.16 22.34
C LEU A 253 2.09 12.23 21.39
N ALA A 254 3.13 12.75 20.71
CA ALA A 254 3.93 11.96 19.78
C ALA A 254 4.58 10.76 20.49
N GLY A 255 4.46 9.57 19.91
CA GLY A 255 4.93 8.30 20.48
C GLY A 255 3.87 7.52 21.24
N LEU A 256 2.72 8.13 21.57
CA LEU A 256 1.60 7.40 22.18
C LEU A 256 0.97 6.44 21.16
N SER A 257 0.82 5.18 21.57
CA SER A 257 0.13 4.15 20.80
C SER A 257 -1.14 3.73 21.55
N VAL A 258 -2.28 3.93 20.92
CA VAL A 258 -3.57 3.45 21.43
C VAL A 258 -3.83 2.08 20.82
N PRO A 259 -3.90 0.99 21.60
CA PRO A 259 -3.98 -0.37 21.06
C PRO A 259 -5.21 -0.62 20.19
N PHE A 260 -6.32 0.06 20.51
CA PHE A 260 -7.57 -0.11 19.79
C PHE A 260 -8.33 1.22 19.75
N ALA A 261 -8.30 1.89 18.60
CA ALA A 261 -9.05 3.11 18.33
C ALA A 261 -9.87 2.94 17.05
N ARG A 262 -10.94 3.73 16.93
CA ARG A 262 -11.79 3.78 15.73
C ARG A 262 -11.60 5.13 15.06
N ILE A 263 -11.14 5.12 13.82
CA ILE A 263 -10.99 6.31 12.99
C ILE A 263 -12.05 6.29 11.88
N THR A 264 -12.74 7.41 11.69
CA THR A 264 -13.81 7.55 10.70
C THR A 264 -13.59 8.76 9.83
N PHE A 265 -13.55 8.56 8.52
CA PHE A 265 -13.59 9.60 7.51
C PHE A 265 -15.02 9.74 6.98
N ARG A 266 -15.56 10.96 6.96
CA ARG A 266 -16.90 11.26 6.42
C ARG A 266 -16.79 12.15 5.21
N TYR A 267 -17.41 11.75 4.10
CA TYR A 267 -17.36 12.48 2.83
C TYR A 267 -18.73 12.61 2.20
N LYS A 268 -18.88 13.59 1.31
CA LYS A 268 -20.13 13.83 0.57
C LYS A 268 -19.96 13.31 -0.85
N VAL A 269 -20.83 12.39 -1.25
CA VAL A 269 -20.92 11.94 -2.64
C VAL A 269 -21.82 12.91 -3.40
N PRO A 270 -21.45 13.36 -4.62
CA PRO A 270 -22.35 14.10 -5.48
C PRO A 270 -23.69 13.38 -5.64
N ASN A 271 -24.79 14.14 -5.64
CA ASN A 271 -26.16 13.60 -5.78
C ASN A 271 -26.65 12.66 -4.65
N ARG A 272 -25.94 12.54 -3.52
CA ARG A 272 -26.45 11.89 -2.31
C ARG A 272 -26.76 12.89 -1.20
N LYS A 273 -27.97 12.78 -0.62
CA LYS A 273 -28.39 13.63 0.51
C LYS A 273 -27.60 13.33 1.79
N LYS A 274 -27.26 12.07 2.05
CA LYS A 274 -26.52 11.64 3.26
C LYS A 274 -25.03 11.51 2.98
N LYS A 275 -24.20 12.07 3.88
CA LYS A 275 -22.75 11.81 3.91
C LYS A 275 -22.51 10.31 4.04
N GLN A 276 -21.47 9.83 3.37
CA GLN A 276 -20.95 8.48 3.53
C GLN A 276 -19.82 8.50 4.55
N SER A 277 -19.50 7.33 5.11
CA SER A 277 -18.41 7.17 6.07
C SER A 277 -17.61 5.92 5.78
N ILE A 278 -16.29 6.02 5.90
CA ILE A 278 -15.38 4.88 5.91
C ILE A 278 -14.75 4.87 7.31
N THR A 279 -14.86 3.72 7.98
CA THR A 279 -14.39 3.53 9.34
C THR A 279 -13.38 2.40 9.37
N GLN A 280 -12.31 2.58 10.13
CA GLN A 280 -11.33 1.53 10.43
C GLN A 280 -11.02 1.50 11.91
N GLU A 281 -10.63 0.33 12.38
CA GLU A 281 -10.32 0.07 13.78
C GLU A 281 -8.97 -0.64 13.89
N GLY A 282 -8.35 -0.48 15.06
CA GLY A 282 -7.09 -1.13 15.40
C GLY A 282 -6.11 -0.17 16.08
N PRO A 283 -4.84 -0.57 16.18
CA PRO A 283 -3.83 0.28 16.79
C PRO A 283 -3.66 1.59 16.02
N LEU A 284 -3.58 2.69 16.76
CA LEU A 284 -3.41 4.04 16.24
C LEU A 284 -2.22 4.69 16.94
N LEU A 285 -1.23 5.10 16.15
CA LEU A 285 0.01 5.73 16.62
C LEU A 285 -0.08 7.23 16.40
N LEU A 286 0.14 8.01 17.45
CA LEU A 286 0.29 9.46 17.36
C LEU A 286 1.76 9.77 17.07
N THR A 287 2.00 10.61 16.07
CA THR A 287 3.33 11.00 15.61
C THR A 287 3.47 12.52 15.65
N HIS A 288 4.70 13.01 15.48
CA HIS A 288 4.97 14.45 15.35
C HIS A 288 4.35 15.09 14.09
N HIS A 289 3.86 14.29 13.14
CA HIS A 289 3.21 14.78 11.91
C HIS A 289 1.70 14.56 11.88
N GLY A 290 1.14 13.71 12.75
CA GLY A 290 -0.26 13.29 12.71
C GLY A 290 -0.44 11.84 13.12
N LEU A 291 -1.21 11.07 12.35
CA LEU A 291 -1.63 9.71 12.71
C LEU A 291 -0.98 8.64 11.82
N SER A 292 -0.53 7.58 12.47
CA SER A 292 0.01 6.37 11.86
C SER A 292 -0.60 5.12 12.52
N GLY A 293 -0.02 3.96 12.25
CA GLY A 293 -0.49 2.68 12.76
C GLY A 293 -1.61 2.06 11.91
N PRO A 294 -1.91 0.76 12.12
CA PRO A 294 -2.82 -0.02 11.29
C PRO A 294 -4.17 0.65 11.00
N ALA A 295 -4.81 1.29 11.99
CA ALA A 295 -6.10 1.93 11.78
C ALA A 295 -6.02 3.09 10.77
N ALA A 296 -5.03 3.98 10.90
CA ALA A 296 -4.83 5.10 9.97
C ALA A 296 -4.38 4.63 8.57
N LEU A 297 -3.45 3.66 8.51
CA LEU A 297 -2.97 3.11 7.25
C LEU A 297 -4.08 2.37 6.48
N ARG A 298 -4.90 1.58 7.18
CA ARG A 298 -6.07 0.92 6.59
C ARG A 298 -7.08 1.96 6.12
N LEU A 299 -7.32 3.02 6.88
CA LEU A 299 -8.26 4.06 6.48
C LEU A 299 -7.79 4.72 5.18
N SER A 300 -6.51 5.10 5.10
CA SER A 300 -5.95 5.71 3.90
C SER A 300 -5.92 4.76 2.71
N ALA A 301 -5.85 3.45 2.94
CA ALA A 301 -6.00 2.44 1.90
C ALA A 301 -7.45 2.30 1.42
N PHE A 302 -8.41 2.14 2.33
CA PHE A 302 -9.81 1.93 1.95
C PHE A 302 -10.45 3.18 1.36
N ALA A 303 -10.11 4.35 1.89
CA ALA A 303 -10.63 5.65 1.45
C ALA A 303 -9.71 6.36 0.44
N ALA A 304 -8.77 5.67 -0.21
CA ALA A 304 -7.73 6.31 -1.03
C ALA A 304 -8.31 7.25 -2.10
N ARG A 305 -9.35 6.80 -2.83
CA ARG A 305 -9.99 7.58 -3.91
C ARG A 305 -10.77 8.75 -3.33
N GLU A 306 -11.54 8.50 -2.29
CA GLU A 306 -12.38 9.50 -1.64
C GLU A 306 -11.56 10.59 -0.95
N LEU A 307 -10.39 10.25 -0.39
CA LEU A 307 -9.41 11.20 0.15
C LEU A 307 -8.78 12.04 -0.96
N ALA A 308 -8.45 11.43 -2.10
CA ALA A 308 -7.93 12.15 -3.26
C ALA A 308 -8.98 13.12 -3.85
N ASP A 309 -10.26 12.71 -3.92
CA ASP A 309 -11.35 13.53 -4.45
C ASP A 309 -11.58 14.82 -3.64
N VAL A 310 -11.27 14.80 -2.33
CA VAL A 310 -11.33 15.97 -1.45
C VAL A 310 -9.97 16.66 -1.28
N ASN A 311 -8.99 16.34 -2.13
CA ASN A 311 -7.62 16.87 -2.07
C ASN A 311 -6.98 16.73 -0.67
N TYR A 312 -7.28 15.63 0.03
CA TYR A 312 -6.81 15.34 1.39
C TYR A 312 -7.19 16.39 2.43
N ASN A 313 -8.18 17.24 2.14
CA ASN A 313 -8.72 18.23 3.06
C ASN A 313 -10.05 17.72 3.62
N CYS A 314 -10.00 17.10 4.80
CA CYS A 314 -11.15 16.48 5.41
C CYS A 314 -11.10 16.44 6.94
N ASP A 315 -12.29 16.34 7.54
CA ASP A 315 -12.44 16.06 8.97
C ASP A 315 -12.40 14.55 9.23
N LEU A 316 -11.65 14.18 10.26
CA LEU A 316 -11.58 12.83 10.80
C LEU A 316 -12.19 12.81 12.20
N SER A 317 -12.94 11.76 12.50
CA SER A 317 -13.43 11.49 13.85
C SER A 317 -12.65 10.33 14.44
N ILE A 318 -12.12 10.50 15.64
CA ILE A 318 -11.40 9.45 16.36
C ILE A 318 -12.18 9.12 17.64
N ASN A 319 -12.51 7.86 17.83
CA ASN A 319 -13.00 7.34 19.10
C ASN A 319 -11.87 6.54 19.76
N TRP A 320 -11.39 7.04 20.89
CA TRP A 320 -10.32 6.46 21.70
C TRP A 320 -10.80 5.40 22.71
N CYS A 321 -12.10 5.33 22.93
CA CYS A 321 -12.76 4.54 23.98
C CYS A 321 -13.76 3.58 23.34
N THR A 322 -13.31 2.82 22.34
CA THR A 322 -14.19 1.95 21.54
C THR A 322 -14.77 0.76 22.31
N SER A 323 -14.25 0.47 23.51
CA SER A 323 -14.82 -0.50 24.45
C SER A 323 -16.19 -0.07 24.99
N PHE A 324 -16.53 1.21 24.86
CA PHE A 324 -17.83 1.76 25.25
C PHE A 324 -18.68 1.98 23.99
N GLY A 325 -19.96 1.61 24.07
CA GLY A 325 -20.93 1.76 22.99
C GLY A 325 -21.47 3.19 22.86
N THR A 326 -21.60 3.88 23.99
CA THR A 326 -22.21 5.23 24.06
C THR A 326 -21.40 6.17 24.94
N THR A 327 -21.64 7.48 24.81
CA THR A 327 -21.00 8.49 25.67
C THR A 327 -21.48 8.34 27.10
N GLU A 328 -22.75 8.00 27.29
CA GLU A 328 -23.36 7.75 28.59
C GLU A 328 -22.66 6.62 29.35
N GLU A 329 -22.28 5.54 28.67
CA GLU A 329 -21.51 4.44 29.28
C GLU A 329 -20.12 4.89 29.75
N VAL A 330 -19.46 5.77 28.98
CA VAL A 330 -18.16 6.35 29.39
C VAL A 330 -18.35 7.21 30.65
N GLU A 331 -19.38 8.05 30.67
CA GLU A 331 -19.70 8.89 31.82
C GLU A 331 -20.01 8.04 33.06
N ASP A 332 -20.87 7.03 32.93
CA ASP A 332 -21.22 6.11 34.01
C ASP A 332 -19.97 5.39 34.57
N ALA A 333 -19.04 4.97 33.71
CA ALA A 333 -17.78 4.35 34.13
C ALA A 333 -16.86 5.32 34.87
N LEU A 334 -16.75 6.57 34.40
CA LEU A 334 -15.98 7.61 35.09
C LEU A 334 -16.57 7.95 36.46
N TRP A 335 -17.91 8.05 36.56
CA TRP A 335 -18.60 8.28 37.83
C TRP A 335 -18.41 7.13 38.81
N THR A 336 -18.49 5.88 38.32
CA THR A 336 -18.24 4.68 39.12
C THR A 336 -16.81 4.64 39.63
N TYR A 337 -15.82 4.96 38.79
CA TYR A 337 -14.42 5.02 39.23
C TYR A 337 -14.20 6.11 40.28
N LYS A 338 -14.83 7.29 40.12
CA LYS A 338 -14.77 8.34 41.14
C LYS A 338 -15.34 7.86 42.47
N SER A 339 -16.55 7.31 42.50
CA SER A 339 -17.22 6.93 43.75
C SER A 339 -16.49 5.81 44.49
N THR A 340 -15.89 4.87 43.75
CA THR A 340 -15.26 3.68 44.33
C THR A 340 -13.77 3.84 44.63
N ALA A 341 -13.01 4.46 43.72
CA ALA A 341 -11.54 4.45 43.75
C ALA A 341 -10.91 5.83 44.00
N SER A 342 -11.63 6.93 43.76
CA SER A 342 -11.08 8.27 43.94
C SER A 342 -12.15 9.33 44.29
N PRO A 343 -12.81 9.24 45.46
CA PRO A 343 -13.97 10.09 45.79
C PRO A 343 -13.68 11.59 45.80
N LYS A 344 -12.42 11.96 46.07
CA LYS A 344 -11.93 13.34 46.12
C LYS A 344 -11.56 13.92 44.75
N ARG A 345 -11.52 13.12 43.67
CA ARG A 345 -11.21 13.62 42.32
C ARG A 345 -12.48 14.17 41.65
N PHE A 346 -12.34 15.26 40.91
CA PHE A 346 -13.44 15.84 40.14
C PHE A 346 -13.50 15.21 38.74
N VAL A 347 -14.63 14.60 38.39
CA VAL A 347 -14.99 14.23 37.00
C VAL A 347 -15.69 15.45 36.36
N SER A 348 -15.15 16.64 36.57
CA SER A 348 -15.59 17.81 35.81
C SER A 348 -15.24 17.61 34.34
N SER A 349 -16.03 18.20 33.44
CA SER A 349 -15.98 18.16 31.98
C SER A 349 -14.67 18.71 31.36
N VAL A 350 -13.54 18.18 31.81
CA VAL A 350 -12.23 18.40 31.22
C VAL A 350 -12.10 17.38 30.10
N CYS A 351 -12.22 17.84 28.86
CA CYS A 351 -11.76 17.08 27.72
C CYS A 351 -10.23 17.19 27.69
N PRO A 352 -9.47 16.12 27.97
CA PRO A 352 -8.01 16.17 27.97
C PRO A 352 -7.41 16.45 26.58
N LEU A 353 -8.22 16.40 25.52
CA LEU A 353 -7.83 16.63 24.12
C LEU A 353 -8.44 17.92 23.52
N GLY A 354 -9.09 18.76 24.33
CA GLY A 354 -9.65 20.02 23.82
C GLY A 354 -10.69 20.65 24.71
N ASN A 355 -10.25 21.62 25.51
CA ASN A 355 -11.11 22.73 25.94
C ASN A 355 -10.26 23.99 26.17
N HIS A 356 -9.62 24.51 25.12
CA HIS A 356 -9.07 25.88 25.10
C HIS A 356 -10.09 26.91 24.58
N ALA A 357 -11.36 26.73 24.91
CA ALA A 357 -12.41 27.71 24.65
C ALA A 357 -13.13 28.07 25.95
N ASN A 358 -12.36 28.49 26.97
CA ASN A 358 -12.81 29.37 28.06
C ASN A 358 -11.63 29.80 28.93
N SER A 359 -10.59 30.40 28.33
CA SER A 359 -9.68 31.28 29.09
C SER A 359 -10.30 32.67 29.15
N LYS A 360 -11.39 32.83 29.93
CA LYS A 360 -11.71 34.16 30.44
C LYS A 360 -10.74 34.44 31.58
N GLN A 361 -9.95 35.50 31.40
CA GLN A 361 -9.06 36.09 32.41
C GLN A 361 -9.77 36.21 33.78
N PRO A 362 -9.03 36.14 34.90
CA PRO A 362 -9.63 36.38 36.21
C PRO A 362 -10.19 37.81 36.26
N PRO A 363 -11.43 38.04 36.72
CA PRO A 363 -11.93 39.39 36.90
C PRO A 363 -11.15 40.09 38.01
N GLN A 364 -10.73 41.32 37.75
CA GLN A 364 -10.28 42.26 38.76
C GLN A 364 -11.40 42.49 39.80
N GLU A 365 -10.99 42.72 41.04
CA GLU A 365 -11.84 43.02 42.18
C GLU A 365 -12.72 44.25 41.92
N GLU A 366 -14.04 44.06 41.83
CA GLU A 366 -15.01 45.10 42.17
C GLU A 366 -16.15 44.49 42.98
N GLN A 367 -16.30 45.01 44.19
CA GLN A 367 -17.42 44.76 45.08
C GLN A 367 -18.70 45.33 44.47
N GLN A 368 -19.78 44.55 44.39
CA GLN A 368 -21.09 44.87 44.98
C GLN A 368 -22.20 43.89 44.54
N SER A 369 -22.85 43.30 45.55
CA SER A 369 -24.25 42.85 45.65
C SER A 369 -25.07 42.59 44.37
N SER A 370 -25.44 41.33 44.13
CA SER A 370 -26.80 40.80 44.39
C SER A 370 -27.07 39.48 43.63
N SER A 371 -27.62 38.52 44.39
CA SER A 371 -28.27 37.26 44.02
C SER A 371 -28.21 36.75 42.56
N SER A 372 -27.43 35.68 42.33
CA SER A 372 -27.70 34.71 41.27
C SER A 372 -27.52 33.29 41.80
N SER A 373 -28.59 32.51 41.78
CA SER A 373 -28.64 31.11 42.18
C SER A 373 -27.76 30.25 41.26
N THR A 374 -26.65 29.73 41.79
CA THR A 374 -25.91 28.62 41.17
C THR A 374 -26.69 27.33 41.40
N THR A 375 -27.37 26.84 40.37
CA THR A 375 -27.96 25.50 40.37
C THR A 375 -26.84 24.47 40.41
N PRO A 376 -26.81 23.53 41.37
CA PRO A 376 -25.81 22.46 41.40
C PRO A 376 -26.00 21.52 40.20
N PRO A 377 -24.95 20.76 39.79
CA PRO A 377 -25.06 19.84 38.67
C PRO A 377 -26.13 18.78 38.96
N LEU A 378 -27.06 18.60 38.01
CA LEU A 378 -28.11 17.60 38.08
C LEU A 378 -27.49 16.20 38.07
N ILE A 379 -27.50 15.54 39.23
CA ILE A 379 -27.30 14.09 39.33
C ILE A 379 -28.49 13.43 38.62
N PRO A 380 -28.25 12.58 37.59
CA PRO A 380 -29.32 11.84 36.93
C PRO A 380 -30.18 11.09 37.96
N LYS A 381 -31.51 11.24 37.91
CA LYS A 381 -32.44 10.67 38.91
C LYS A 381 -32.22 9.18 39.19
N ARG A 382 -31.71 8.41 38.22
CA ARG A 382 -31.40 6.98 38.35
C ARG A 382 -30.24 6.65 39.30
N LEU A 383 -29.36 7.61 39.60
CA LEU A 383 -28.18 7.44 40.45
C LEU A 383 -28.42 7.83 41.92
N TRP A 384 -29.62 8.27 42.28
CA TRP A 384 -29.97 8.66 43.65
C TRP A 384 -30.04 7.48 44.63
N ASN A 385 -30.22 6.25 44.15
CA ASN A 385 -30.31 5.07 45.01
C ASN A 385 -28.93 4.52 45.45
N ALA A 386 -27.82 5.12 44.99
CA ALA A 386 -26.45 4.68 45.29
C ALA A 386 -25.63 5.73 46.07
N LEU A 387 -26.30 6.77 46.58
CA LEU A 387 -25.81 7.69 47.63
C LEU A 387 -26.55 7.35 48.93
#